data_AF-A0A9D2GEU1-F1
#
_entry.id   AF-A0A9D2GEU1-F1
#
_cell.length_a   1.000
_cell.length_b   1.000
_cell.length_c   1.000
_cell.angle_alpha   90.00
_cell.angle_beta   90.00
_cell.angle_gamma   90.00
#
_symmetry.space_group_name_H-M   'P 1'
#
loop_
_entity.id
_entity.type
_entity.pdbx_description
1 polymer ?
#
loop_
_entity_poly.entity_id
_entity_poly.type
_entity_poly.pdbx_seq_one_letter_code
_entity_poly.pdbx_strand_id
1 'polypeptide(L)'
;MYGYIRFYGDELKMKDLRLFKAYYCGLCHTLKHNYGQRGRMLLSYDMTFMAIFIDAVSGEKLSLDRLACPVSPWKKKLTILNSRGLEKAAFLSILMGYYKMEDVWQDDRMPLAKVAMALYKKAFRRTSDQWPETAAIIEEKLREFYQNEKTSGIGLDELTHPFAELIALVLSSDAEEGQKDVFYKIGYHAGRWLYFIDALDDLPKDVTKGSFNAFTATLPYSAPTWQQFYEAAKDDIYANLFVSLDEIHRYLKFLNIKQHRELIENIFYLGIRSVSELILCRRRKGNDEPFAEPFKIRTTCRHGTEQDALIPSSDFPEGKEAPSGE
;
A
#
# COMPACT_ATOMS: atom_id res chain seq x y z
N MET A 1 -1.46 -7.09 5.26
CA MET A 1 -1.40 -5.68 4.81
C MET A 1 -0.03 -5.01 4.60
N TYR A 2 0.61 -5.21 3.44
CA TYR A 2 1.46 -4.18 2.79
C TYR A 2 1.60 -4.54 1.31
N GLY A 3 1.37 -3.57 0.43
CA GLY A 3 1.66 -3.66 -0.99
C GLY A 3 0.46 -4.00 -1.87
N TYR A 4 -0.70 -3.38 -1.66
CA TYR A 4 -1.78 -3.45 -2.66
C TYR A 4 -1.73 -2.31 -3.66
N ILE A 5 -1.13 -1.17 -3.33
CA ILE A 5 -0.98 -0.09 -4.29
C ILE A 5 0.08 -0.52 -5.32
N ARG A 6 -0.39 -0.73 -6.55
CA ARG A 6 0.39 -1.20 -7.69
C ARG A 6 0.08 -0.34 -8.89
N PHE A 7 1.04 -0.22 -9.80
CA PHE A 7 0.80 0.33 -11.12
C PHE A 7 0.36 -0.78 -12.08
N TYR A 8 -0.40 -0.42 -13.11
CA TYR A 8 -0.79 -1.35 -14.18
C TYR A 8 0.29 -1.36 -15.26
N GLY A 9 0.99 -2.49 -15.37
CA GLY A 9 2.26 -2.60 -16.10
C GLY A 9 2.14 -2.49 -17.61
N ASP A 10 1.01 -2.90 -18.18
CA ASP A 10 0.80 -2.97 -19.64
C ASP A 10 0.59 -1.57 -20.24
N GLU A 11 0.03 -0.64 -19.45
CA GLU A 11 -0.18 0.76 -19.84
C GLU A 11 0.85 1.71 -19.21
N LEU A 12 1.89 1.18 -18.56
CA LEU A 12 2.91 2.00 -17.89
C LEU A 12 4.09 2.30 -18.81
N LYS A 13 4.36 3.59 -19.03
CA LYS A 13 5.54 4.01 -19.79
C LYS A 13 6.83 3.62 -19.07
N MET A 14 7.85 3.27 -19.87
CA MET A 14 9.15 2.86 -19.32
C MET A 14 9.84 3.94 -18.48
N LYS A 15 9.59 5.23 -18.76
CA LYS A 15 10.09 6.34 -17.93
C LYS A 15 9.51 6.30 -16.50
N ASP A 16 8.22 6.00 -16.37
CA ASP A 16 7.49 5.99 -15.11
C ASP A 16 7.82 4.72 -14.32
N LEU A 17 8.03 3.60 -15.03
CA LEU A 17 8.57 2.39 -14.42
C LEU A 17 9.97 2.61 -13.80
N ARG A 18 10.86 3.30 -14.53
CA ARG A 18 12.20 3.64 -14.01
C ARG A 18 12.11 4.59 -12.82
N LEU A 19 11.22 5.57 -12.89
CA LEU A 19 10.96 6.51 -11.80
C LEU A 19 10.47 5.79 -10.55
N PHE A 20 9.45 4.94 -10.67
CA PHE A 20 8.94 4.16 -9.54
C PHE A 20 10.04 3.30 -8.90
N LYS A 21 10.86 2.62 -9.72
CA LYS A 21 12.01 1.85 -9.24
C LYS A 21 13.04 2.73 -8.51
N ALA A 22 13.28 3.94 -8.99
CA ALA A 22 14.20 4.87 -8.36
C ALA A 22 13.69 5.36 -7.00
N TYR A 23 12.39 5.60 -6.87
CA TYR A 23 11.73 5.88 -5.59
C TYR A 23 11.77 4.69 -4.63
N TYR A 24 11.51 3.48 -5.13
CA TYR A 24 11.59 2.25 -4.32
C TYR A 24 13.01 2.04 -3.75
N CYS A 25 14.03 2.27 -4.59
CA CYS A 25 15.42 2.26 -4.14
C CYS A 25 15.69 3.42 -3.15
N GLY A 26 15.14 4.61 -3.41
CA GLY A 26 15.25 5.77 -2.52
C GLY A 26 14.73 5.45 -1.13
N LEU A 27 13.52 4.90 -1.03
CA LEU A 27 12.89 4.54 0.24
C LEU A 27 13.71 3.48 0.98
N CYS A 28 14.25 2.47 0.27
CA CYS A 28 15.14 1.47 0.86
C CYS A 28 16.42 2.09 1.46
N HIS A 29 16.95 3.13 0.83
CA HIS A 29 18.13 3.84 1.32
C HIS A 29 17.79 4.80 2.47
N THR A 30 16.69 5.55 2.38
CA THR A 30 16.18 6.42 3.45
C THR A 30 15.85 5.63 4.71
N LEU A 31 15.15 4.50 4.60
CA LEU A 31 14.86 3.60 5.72
C LEU A 31 16.14 3.11 6.41
N LYS A 32 17.17 2.76 5.63
CA LYS A 32 18.48 2.39 6.21
C LYS A 32 19.17 3.57 6.87
N HIS A 33 19.19 4.72 6.23
CA HIS A 33 19.90 5.89 6.73
C HIS A 33 19.31 6.35 8.07
N ASN A 34 17.99 6.44 8.14
CA ASN A 34 17.30 6.98 9.32
C ASN A 34 17.13 5.95 10.44
N TYR A 35 16.89 4.67 10.09
CA TYR A 35 16.44 3.64 11.03
C TYR A 35 17.27 2.35 11.00
N GLY A 36 18.38 2.34 10.26
CA GLY A 36 19.28 1.20 10.14
C GLY A 36 18.74 0.07 9.26
N GLN A 37 19.49 -1.03 9.19
CA GLN A 37 19.17 -2.15 8.28
C GLN A 37 17.78 -2.75 8.52
N ARG A 38 17.28 -2.71 9.76
CA ARG A 38 15.96 -3.22 10.11
C ARG A 38 14.85 -2.39 9.48
N GLY A 39 15.02 -1.07 9.38
CA GLY A 39 14.07 -0.21 8.68
C GLY A 39 13.76 -0.69 7.26
N ARG A 40 14.75 -1.27 6.55
CA ARG A 40 14.54 -1.82 5.19
C ARG A 40 13.53 -2.96 5.12
N MET A 41 13.27 -3.65 6.23
CA MET A 41 12.26 -4.72 6.26
C MET A 41 10.83 -4.18 6.13
N LEU A 42 10.64 -2.88 6.37
CA LEU A 42 9.35 -2.19 6.23
C LEU A 42 9.17 -1.55 4.83
N LEU A 43 10.10 -1.81 3.91
CA LEU A 43 10.01 -1.32 2.54
C LEU A 43 8.77 -1.91 1.85
N SER A 44 7.87 -1.05 1.38
CA SER A 44 6.66 -1.45 0.68
C SER A 44 6.36 -0.57 -0.52
N TYR A 45 5.58 -1.10 -1.45
CA TYR A 45 5.10 -0.36 -2.61
C TYR A 45 4.11 0.74 -2.23
N ASP A 46 3.30 0.54 -1.20
CA ASP A 46 2.35 1.55 -0.71
C ASP A 46 3.11 2.78 -0.21
N MET A 47 4.17 2.58 0.57
CA MET A 47 5.00 3.67 1.07
C MET A 47 5.85 4.29 -0.06
N THR A 48 6.24 3.49 -1.06
CA THR A 48 6.89 4.03 -2.26
C THR A 48 5.94 4.95 -3.03
N PHE A 49 4.69 4.53 -3.19
CA PHE A 49 3.65 5.36 -3.81
C PHE A 49 3.37 6.62 -2.99
N MET A 50 3.28 6.51 -1.67
CA MET A 50 3.12 7.65 -0.77
C MET A 50 4.23 8.69 -1.00
N ALA A 51 5.49 8.25 -1.11
CA ALA A 51 6.60 9.15 -1.41
C ALA A 51 6.45 9.84 -2.77
N ILE A 52 6.11 9.07 -3.81
CA ILE A 52 5.87 9.60 -5.16
C ILE A 52 4.73 10.61 -5.13
N PHE A 53 3.63 10.31 -4.44
CA PHE A 53 2.44 11.16 -4.38
C PHE A 53 2.72 12.50 -3.68
N ILE A 54 3.43 12.48 -2.55
CA ILE A 54 3.83 13.71 -1.83
C ILE A 54 4.72 14.58 -2.72
N ASP A 55 5.73 13.99 -3.36
CA ASP A 55 6.65 14.74 -4.22
C ASP A 55 6.00 15.20 -5.54
N ALA A 56 5.06 14.41 -6.07
CA ALA A 56 4.29 14.76 -7.28
C ALA A 56 3.55 16.10 -7.13
N VAL A 57 3.21 16.43 -5.90
CA VAL A 57 2.39 17.58 -5.53
C VAL A 57 3.26 18.74 -5.06
N SER A 58 4.33 18.46 -4.31
CA SER A 58 5.26 19.51 -3.90
C SER A 58 5.93 20.17 -5.12
N GLY A 59 6.23 19.38 -6.16
CA GLY A 59 6.97 19.83 -7.34
C GLY A 59 8.44 20.13 -7.03
N GLU A 60 8.94 19.63 -5.89
CA GLU A 60 10.34 19.78 -5.52
C GLU A 60 11.25 19.06 -6.52
N LYS A 61 12.40 19.69 -6.82
CA LYS A 61 13.41 19.09 -7.70
C LYS A 61 14.03 17.88 -7.03
N LEU A 62 13.94 16.74 -7.71
CA LEU A 62 14.49 15.48 -7.22
C LEU A 62 16.00 15.40 -7.48
N SER A 63 16.73 14.90 -6.49
CA SER A 63 18.14 14.52 -6.64
C SER A 63 18.23 13.03 -6.97
N LEU A 64 19.09 12.67 -7.92
CA LEU A 64 19.29 11.29 -8.37
C LEU A 64 20.75 10.87 -8.23
N ASP A 65 20.96 9.63 -7.80
CA ASP A 65 22.27 8.99 -7.78
C ASP A 65 22.17 7.49 -8.13
N ARG A 66 23.31 6.83 -8.33
CA ARG A 66 23.42 5.38 -8.56
C ARG A 66 24.04 4.70 -7.35
N LEU A 67 23.21 4.07 -6.53
CA LEU A 67 23.61 3.40 -5.29
C LEU A 67 23.63 1.88 -5.42
N ALA A 68 24.53 1.24 -4.66
CA ALA A 68 24.62 -0.21 -4.60
C ALA A 68 23.40 -0.81 -3.88
N CYS A 69 22.79 -1.82 -4.50
CA CYS A 69 21.61 -2.49 -3.97
C CYS A 69 22.04 -3.66 -3.05
N PRO A 70 21.51 -3.79 -1.82
CA PRO A 70 21.91 -4.87 -0.91
C PRO A 70 21.63 -6.28 -1.45
N VAL A 71 20.59 -6.43 -2.29
CA VAL A 71 20.23 -7.72 -2.92
C VAL A 71 20.93 -7.95 -4.27
N SER A 72 21.61 -6.93 -4.79
CA SER A 72 22.38 -7.03 -6.04
C SER A 72 23.59 -6.08 -5.97
N PRO A 73 24.60 -6.38 -5.13
CA PRO A 73 25.68 -5.43 -4.82
C PRO A 73 26.47 -4.97 -6.04
N TRP A 74 26.54 -5.83 -7.06
CA TRP A 74 27.24 -5.61 -8.33
C TRP A 74 26.48 -4.68 -9.29
N LYS A 75 25.18 -4.45 -9.07
CA LYS A 75 24.35 -3.59 -9.91
C LYS A 75 24.01 -2.31 -9.13
N LYS A 76 24.58 -1.18 -9.54
CA LYS A 76 24.16 0.12 -9.05
C LYS A 76 22.80 0.48 -9.65
N LYS A 77 21.83 0.85 -8.82
CA LYS A 77 20.47 1.21 -9.23
C LYS A 77 20.29 2.73 -9.13
N LEU A 78 19.60 3.29 -10.12
CA LEU A 78 19.15 4.68 -10.05
C LEU A 78 18.26 4.84 -8.80
N THR A 79 18.52 5.89 -8.03
CA THR A 79 17.96 6.08 -6.69
C THR A 79 17.61 7.56 -6.51
N ILE A 80 16.38 7.85 -6.08
CA ILE A 80 15.99 9.20 -5.63
C ILE A 80 16.56 9.44 -4.24
N LEU A 81 17.12 10.61 -3.99
CA LEU A 81 17.72 11.00 -2.71
C LEU A 81 17.04 12.24 -2.13
N ASN A 82 17.01 12.30 -0.80
CA ASN A 82 16.74 13.51 0.00
C ASN A 82 15.44 14.26 -0.36
N SER A 83 14.41 13.55 -0.80
CA SER A 83 13.09 14.14 -1.05
C SER A 83 12.22 14.10 0.22
N ARG A 84 11.40 15.12 0.43
CA ARG A 84 10.42 15.14 1.53
C ARG A 84 9.50 13.92 1.52
N GLY A 85 9.02 13.49 0.35
CA GLY A 85 8.17 12.31 0.22
C GLY A 85 8.82 11.04 0.74
N LEU A 86 10.10 10.79 0.42
CA LEU A 86 10.85 9.66 0.95
C LEU A 86 11.03 9.71 2.47
N GLU A 87 11.35 10.87 3.03
CA GLU A 87 11.49 11.05 4.49
C GLU A 87 10.18 10.74 5.21
N LYS A 88 9.07 11.29 4.72
CA LYS A 88 7.74 11.09 5.30
C LYS A 88 7.27 9.64 5.12
N ALA A 89 7.45 9.03 3.95
CA ALA A 89 7.13 7.62 3.74
C ALA A 89 7.94 6.68 4.64
N ALA A 90 9.23 6.98 4.85
CA ALA A 90 10.06 6.20 5.76
C ALA A 90 9.60 6.34 7.22
N PHE A 91 9.22 7.56 7.64
CA PHE A 91 8.58 7.82 8.94
C PHE A 91 7.30 6.99 9.12
N LEU A 92 6.37 7.07 8.16
CA LEU A 92 5.10 6.34 8.20
C LEU A 92 5.31 4.83 8.24
N SER A 93 6.29 4.31 7.48
CA SER A 93 6.64 2.89 7.48
C SER A 93 6.99 2.40 8.89
N ILE A 94 7.83 3.14 9.62
CA ILE A 94 8.25 2.79 10.99
C ILE A 94 7.06 2.87 11.95
N LEU A 95 6.26 3.92 11.86
CA LEU A 95 5.19 4.16 12.80
C LEU A 95 4.06 3.13 12.66
N MET A 96 3.57 2.90 11.43
CA MET A 96 2.57 1.86 11.18
C MET A 96 3.10 0.47 11.48
N GLY A 97 4.37 0.19 11.13
CA GLY A 97 5.01 -1.07 11.47
C GLY A 97 5.05 -1.30 12.98
N TYR A 98 5.38 -0.28 13.77
CA TYR A 98 5.40 -0.33 15.23
C TYR A 98 4.02 -0.65 15.80
N TYR A 99 2.99 0.13 15.46
CA TYR A 99 1.64 -0.06 16.00
C TYR A 99 1.00 -1.37 15.58
N LYS A 100 1.30 -1.85 14.37
CA LYS A 100 0.88 -3.19 13.93
C LYS A 100 1.48 -4.29 14.82
N MET A 101 2.76 -4.18 15.18
CA MET A 101 3.37 -5.17 16.08
C MET A 101 2.86 -5.03 17.52
N GLU A 102 2.54 -3.80 17.95
CA GLU A 102 1.92 -3.57 19.25
C GLU A 102 0.56 -4.26 19.36
N ASP A 103 -0.27 -4.14 18.33
CA ASP A 103 -1.57 -4.79 18.26
C ASP A 103 -1.46 -6.33 18.27
N VAL A 104 -0.62 -6.91 17.40
CA VAL A 104 -0.33 -8.36 17.39
C VAL A 104 0.18 -8.87 18.74
N TRP A 105 0.95 -8.05 19.47
CA TRP A 105 1.39 -8.40 20.82
C TRP A 105 0.25 -8.37 21.85
N GLN A 106 -0.66 -7.39 21.75
CA GLN A 106 -1.79 -7.28 22.66
C GLN A 106 -2.79 -8.42 22.48
N ASP A 107 -3.03 -8.84 21.23
CA ASP A 107 -4.09 -9.79 20.89
C ASP A 107 -3.62 -11.25 20.93
N ASP A 108 -2.55 -11.57 20.19
CA ASP A 108 -2.06 -12.95 20.09
C ASP A 108 -0.96 -13.29 21.11
N ARG A 109 -0.50 -12.30 21.91
CA ARG A 109 0.62 -12.44 22.87
C ARG A 109 1.88 -13.03 22.23
N MET A 110 2.09 -12.80 20.93
CA MET A 110 3.21 -13.40 20.19
C MET A 110 4.55 -12.83 20.67
N PRO A 111 5.46 -13.64 21.28
CA PRO A 111 6.72 -13.13 21.82
C PRO A 111 7.60 -12.44 20.76
N LEU A 112 7.50 -12.86 19.50
CA LEU A 112 8.21 -12.27 18.38
C LEU A 112 7.79 -10.81 18.12
N ALA A 113 6.52 -10.46 18.32
CA ALA A 113 6.02 -9.10 18.19
C ALA A 113 6.63 -8.19 19.25
N LYS A 114 6.74 -8.65 20.50
CA LYS A 114 7.41 -7.90 21.59
C LYS A 114 8.89 -7.67 21.32
N VAL A 115 9.59 -8.68 20.79
CA VAL A 115 11.00 -8.52 20.37
C VAL A 115 11.09 -7.49 19.27
N ALA A 116 10.27 -7.61 18.23
CA ALA A 116 10.27 -6.67 17.11
C ALA A 116 9.97 -5.22 17.55
N MET A 117 8.96 -5.00 18.40
CA MET A 117 8.70 -3.69 19.01
C MET A 117 9.94 -3.13 19.73
N ALA A 118 10.65 -3.94 20.53
CA ALA A 118 11.86 -3.51 21.21
C ALA A 118 12.96 -3.09 20.23
N LEU A 119 13.08 -3.78 19.08
CA LEU A 119 14.05 -3.44 18.03
C LEU A 119 13.71 -2.12 17.32
N TYR A 120 12.42 -1.80 17.16
CA TYR A 120 11.95 -0.57 16.51
C TYR A 120 11.73 0.60 17.48
N LYS A 121 11.68 0.37 18.80
CA LYS A 121 11.38 1.39 19.81
C LYS A 121 12.24 2.66 19.71
N LYS A 122 13.54 2.52 19.41
CA LYS A 122 14.44 3.67 19.23
C LYS A 122 14.12 4.45 17.96
N ALA A 123 13.85 3.74 16.85
CA ALA A 123 13.43 4.35 15.60
C ALA A 123 12.10 5.08 15.77
N PHE A 124 11.12 4.40 16.39
CA PHE A 124 9.81 4.95 16.75
C PHE A 124 9.90 6.25 17.56
N ARG A 125 10.68 6.28 18.64
CA ARG A 125 10.85 7.51 19.44
C ARG A 125 11.43 8.65 18.61
N ARG A 126 12.52 8.37 17.88
CA ARG A 126 13.16 9.36 17.01
C ARG A 126 12.20 9.89 15.95
N THR A 127 11.36 9.03 15.36
CA THR A 127 10.36 9.44 14.39
C THR A 127 9.30 10.34 15.01
N SER A 128 8.76 9.97 16.18
CA SER A 128 7.73 10.74 16.87
C SER A 128 8.23 12.15 17.22
N ASP A 129 9.52 12.30 17.57
CA ASP A 129 10.10 13.61 17.85
C ASP A 129 10.24 14.49 16.60
N GLN A 130 10.39 13.89 15.41
CA GLN A 130 10.57 14.61 14.14
C GLN A 130 9.24 15.10 13.55
N TRP A 131 8.15 14.35 13.75
CA TRP A 131 6.81 14.68 13.25
C TRP A 131 5.76 14.49 14.36
N PRO A 132 5.82 15.28 15.44
CA PRO A 132 5.03 15.03 16.66
C PRO A 132 3.53 15.11 16.41
N GLU A 133 3.06 16.08 15.63
CA GLU A 133 1.64 16.21 15.28
C GLU A 133 1.14 15.02 14.46
N THR A 134 1.90 14.61 13.43
CA THR A 134 1.55 13.44 12.62
C THR A 134 1.60 12.15 13.43
N ALA A 135 2.56 12.01 14.35
CA ALA A 135 2.67 10.85 15.22
C ALA A 135 1.48 10.74 16.18
N ALA A 136 1.03 11.87 16.76
CA ALA A 136 -0.15 11.92 17.62
C ALA A 136 -1.42 11.51 16.88
N ILE A 137 -1.65 12.04 15.66
CA ILE A 137 -2.79 11.65 14.81
C ILE A 137 -2.76 10.14 14.53
N ILE A 138 -1.60 9.59 14.20
CA ILE A 138 -1.48 8.17 13.88
C ILE A 138 -1.74 7.30 15.12
N GLU A 139 -1.22 7.70 16.27
CA GLU A 139 -1.50 7.00 17.52
C GLU A 139 -2.99 6.98 17.86
N GLU A 140 -3.63 8.15 17.84
CA GLU A 140 -5.05 8.31 18.15
C GLU A 140 -5.91 7.45 17.24
N LYS A 141 -5.73 7.58 15.91
CA LYS A 141 -6.57 6.88 14.94
C LYS A 141 -6.33 5.39 14.87
N LEU A 142 -5.10 4.92 15.10
CA LEU A 142 -4.85 3.48 15.19
C LEU A 142 -5.44 2.89 16.47
N ARG A 143 -5.40 3.60 17.61
CA ARG A 143 -6.06 3.14 18.84
C ARG A 143 -7.57 3.03 18.65
N GLU A 144 -8.20 4.04 18.06
CA GLU A 144 -9.63 4.04 17.72
C GLU A 144 -9.95 2.86 16.77
N PHE A 145 -9.14 2.67 15.73
CA PHE A 145 -9.29 1.58 14.77
C PHE A 145 -9.25 0.19 15.42
N TYR A 146 -8.21 -0.11 16.20
CA TYR A 146 -8.09 -1.42 16.86
C TYR A 146 -9.16 -1.63 17.95
N GLN A 147 -9.67 -0.56 18.55
CA GLN A 147 -10.81 -0.65 19.47
C GLN A 147 -12.10 -1.00 18.71
N ASN A 148 -12.30 -0.44 17.52
CA ASN A 148 -13.45 -0.75 16.68
C ASN A 148 -13.43 -2.23 16.25
N GLU A 149 -12.27 -2.80 15.90
CA GLU A 149 -12.14 -4.24 15.56
C GLU A 149 -12.57 -5.18 16.71
N LYS A 150 -12.56 -4.69 17.95
CA LYS A 150 -12.96 -5.44 19.16
C LYS A 150 -14.41 -5.18 19.56
N THR A 151 -15.09 -4.24 18.91
CA THR A 151 -16.45 -3.81 19.25
C THR A 151 -17.46 -4.57 18.39
N SER A 152 -18.41 -5.24 19.03
CA SER A 152 -19.48 -5.95 18.31
C SER A 152 -20.63 -5.01 17.93
N GLY A 153 -21.24 -5.24 16.76
CA GLY A 153 -22.46 -4.54 16.33
C GLY A 153 -22.24 -3.20 15.62
N ILE A 154 -21.00 -2.81 15.34
CA ILE A 154 -20.69 -1.64 14.50
C ILE A 154 -20.75 -2.01 13.02
N GLY A 155 -21.06 -1.03 12.17
CA GLY A 155 -21.09 -1.21 10.72
C GLY A 155 -19.70 -1.19 10.08
N LEU A 156 -19.59 -1.69 8.84
CA LEU A 156 -18.32 -1.74 8.09
C LEU A 156 -17.67 -0.35 7.91
N ASP A 157 -18.48 0.68 7.66
CA ASP A 157 -17.98 2.05 7.51
C ASP A 157 -17.47 2.63 8.83
N GLU A 158 -18.17 2.39 9.94
CA GLU A 158 -17.76 2.82 11.28
C GLU A 158 -16.47 2.11 11.73
N LEU A 159 -16.37 0.82 11.46
CA LEU A 159 -15.15 0.03 11.69
C LEU A 159 -13.95 0.64 10.95
N THR A 160 -14.14 1.02 9.69
CA THR A 160 -13.04 1.44 8.79
C THR A 160 -12.70 2.92 8.91
N HIS A 161 -13.63 3.74 9.41
CA HIS A 161 -13.51 5.19 9.44
C HIS A 161 -12.18 5.69 10.05
N PRO A 162 -11.72 5.21 11.22
CA PRO A 162 -10.51 5.75 11.83
C PRO A 162 -9.26 5.48 10.97
N PHE A 163 -9.17 4.29 10.34
CA PHE A 163 -8.06 3.96 9.45
C PHE A 163 -8.14 4.75 8.13
N ALA A 164 -9.33 4.96 7.58
CA ALA A 164 -9.51 5.80 6.41
C ALA A 164 -9.13 7.26 6.67
N GLU A 165 -9.59 7.81 7.79
CA GLU A 165 -9.30 9.18 8.21
C GLU A 165 -7.81 9.38 8.53
N LEU A 166 -7.16 8.39 9.15
CA LEU A 166 -5.71 8.37 9.34
C LEU A 166 -4.95 8.64 8.04
N ILE A 167 -5.26 7.86 6.99
CA ILE A 167 -4.61 7.99 5.68
C ILE A 167 -4.94 9.35 5.06
N ALA A 168 -6.19 9.82 5.18
CA ALA A 168 -6.64 11.12 4.72
C ALA A 168 -5.83 12.28 5.34
N LEU A 169 -5.72 12.32 6.67
CA LEU A 169 -5.02 13.37 7.41
C LEU A 169 -3.52 13.39 7.10
N VAL A 170 -2.90 12.20 7.01
CA VAL A 170 -1.49 12.07 6.65
C VAL A 170 -1.23 12.62 5.24
N LEU A 171 -2.09 12.32 4.27
CA LEU A 171 -1.98 12.80 2.90
C LEU A 171 -2.26 14.31 2.79
N SER A 172 -3.30 14.82 3.45
CA SER A 172 -3.70 16.22 3.34
C SER A 172 -2.81 17.20 4.11
N SER A 173 -2.03 16.72 5.10
CA SER A 173 -1.19 17.58 5.94
C SER A 173 -0.10 18.35 5.17
N ASP A 174 0.40 17.82 4.05
CA ASP A 174 1.39 18.50 3.20
C ASP A 174 0.78 19.18 1.97
N ALA A 175 -0.54 19.13 1.82
CA ALA A 175 -1.21 19.76 0.69
C ALA A 175 -1.30 21.28 0.89
N GLU A 176 -1.21 22.01 -0.22
CA GLU A 176 -1.55 23.44 -0.25
C GLU A 176 -3.00 23.65 0.21
N GLU A 177 -3.30 24.79 0.85
CA GLU A 177 -4.60 25.04 1.49
C GLU A 177 -5.80 24.77 0.57
N GLY A 178 -5.71 25.21 -0.70
CA GLY A 178 -6.76 24.99 -1.71
C GLY A 178 -6.87 23.55 -2.25
N GLN A 179 -6.03 22.63 -1.79
CA GLN A 179 -6.02 21.23 -2.18
C GLN A 179 -6.28 20.28 -1.00
N LYS A 180 -6.28 20.75 0.25
CA LYS A 180 -6.44 19.90 1.44
C LYS A 180 -7.66 18.99 1.39
N ASP A 181 -8.83 19.52 0.97
CA ASP A 181 -10.06 18.71 0.87
C ASP A 181 -9.93 17.61 -0.19
N VAL A 182 -9.39 17.92 -1.38
CA VAL A 182 -9.15 16.92 -2.44
C VAL A 182 -8.24 15.79 -1.95
N PHE A 183 -7.17 16.13 -1.21
CA PHE A 183 -6.24 15.16 -0.64
C PHE A 183 -6.89 14.31 0.44
N TYR A 184 -7.66 14.95 1.31
CA TYR A 184 -8.39 14.26 2.36
C TYR A 184 -9.35 13.25 1.74
N LYS A 185 -10.15 13.63 0.73
CA LYS A 185 -11.09 12.72 0.07
C LYS A 185 -10.39 11.56 -0.63
N ILE A 186 -9.33 11.83 -1.41
CA ILE A 186 -8.54 10.76 -2.05
C ILE A 186 -7.95 9.83 -1.00
N GLY A 187 -7.35 10.36 0.07
CA GLY A 187 -6.73 9.58 1.12
C GLY A 187 -7.74 8.76 1.92
N TYR A 188 -8.92 9.32 2.22
CA TYR A 188 -9.99 8.63 2.92
C TYR A 188 -10.47 7.40 2.14
N HIS A 189 -10.80 7.58 0.86
CA HIS A 189 -11.27 6.47 0.03
C HIS A 189 -10.14 5.48 -0.31
N ALA A 190 -8.89 5.92 -0.44
CA ALA A 190 -7.75 5.02 -0.57
C ALA A 190 -7.54 4.17 0.69
N GLY A 191 -7.70 4.76 1.88
CA GLY A 191 -7.64 4.05 3.17
C GLY A 191 -8.77 3.01 3.32
N ARG A 192 -10.02 3.39 2.97
CA ARG A 192 -11.15 2.44 2.91
C ARG A 192 -10.86 1.27 1.98
N TRP A 193 -10.45 1.58 0.74
CA TRP A 193 -10.13 0.55 -0.25
C TRP A 193 -9.02 -0.38 0.24
N LEU A 194 -7.95 0.18 0.80
CA LEU A 194 -6.83 -0.58 1.34
C LEU A 194 -7.33 -1.59 2.39
N TYR A 195 -8.12 -1.15 3.37
CA TYR A 195 -8.59 -2.05 4.42
C TYR A 195 -9.49 -3.15 3.87
N PHE A 196 -10.42 -2.79 2.98
CA PHE A 196 -11.33 -3.74 2.34
C PHE A 196 -10.61 -4.76 1.46
N ILE A 197 -9.61 -4.34 0.69
CA ILE A 197 -8.90 -5.27 -0.19
C ILE A 197 -8.01 -6.24 0.61
N ASP A 198 -7.43 -5.80 1.72
CA ASP A 198 -6.69 -6.69 2.64
C ASP A 198 -7.63 -7.66 3.34
N ALA A 199 -8.77 -7.20 3.85
CA ALA A 199 -9.78 -8.08 4.44
C ALA A 199 -10.32 -9.11 3.43
N LEU A 200 -10.44 -8.75 2.15
CA LEU A 200 -10.84 -9.69 1.11
C LEU A 200 -9.74 -10.70 0.79
N ASP A 201 -8.48 -10.24 0.77
CA ASP A 201 -7.34 -11.12 0.53
C ASP A 201 -7.09 -12.07 1.72
N ASP A 202 -7.27 -11.63 2.95
CA ASP A 202 -7.11 -12.48 4.13
C ASP A 202 -8.36 -13.33 4.45
N LEU A 203 -9.52 -13.07 3.83
CA LEU A 203 -10.78 -13.79 4.08
C LEU A 203 -10.65 -15.33 4.17
N PRO A 204 -10.00 -16.04 3.23
CA PRO A 204 -9.85 -17.50 3.34
C PRO A 204 -9.08 -17.92 4.58
N LYS A 205 -8.00 -17.20 4.89
CA LYS A 205 -7.13 -17.48 6.03
C LYS A 205 -7.84 -17.17 7.34
N ASP A 206 -8.55 -16.05 7.41
CA ASP A 206 -9.20 -15.60 8.64
C ASP A 206 -10.35 -16.51 9.04
N VAL A 207 -11.22 -16.84 8.09
CA VAL A 207 -12.33 -17.78 8.33
C VAL A 207 -11.81 -19.16 8.73
N THR A 208 -10.75 -19.65 8.06
CA THR A 208 -10.18 -20.97 8.37
C THR A 208 -9.56 -21.01 9.77
N LYS A 209 -8.99 -19.90 10.24
CA LYS A 209 -8.39 -19.80 11.58
C LYS A 209 -9.37 -19.36 12.67
N GLY A 210 -10.58 -18.94 12.29
CA GLY A 210 -11.52 -18.30 13.20
C GLY A 210 -11.01 -16.96 13.74
N SER A 211 -10.12 -16.28 13.02
CA SER A 211 -9.66 -14.93 13.38
C SER A 211 -10.63 -13.87 12.86
N PHE A 212 -10.49 -12.66 13.39
CA PHE A 212 -11.30 -11.52 12.97
C PHE A 212 -11.12 -11.24 11.47
N ASN A 213 -12.24 -10.97 10.79
CA ASN A 213 -12.26 -10.43 9.43
C ASN A 213 -13.38 -9.39 9.34
N ALA A 214 -13.06 -8.21 8.76
CA ALA A 214 -13.96 -7.07 8.70
C ALA A 214 -15.32 -7.42 8.06
N PHE A 215 -15.32 -8.19 6.97
CA PHE A 215 -16.55 -8.52 6.26
C PHE A 215 -17.42 -9.49 7.06
N THR A 216 -16.83 -10.55 7.63
CA THR A 216 -17.60 -11.53 8.41
C THR A 216 -18.11 -10.96 9.71
N ALA A 217 -17.44 -9.94 10.27
CA ALA A 217 -17.84 -9.29 11.51
C ALA A 217 -18.97 -8.26 11.33
N THR A 218 -19.10 -7.67 10.14
CA THR A 218 -19.97 -6.48 9.93
C THR A 218 -21.07 -6.68 8.90
N LEU A 219 -20.92 -7.59 7.95
CA LEU A 219 -21.95 -7.86 6.94
C LEU A 219 -22.99 -8.87 7.47
N PRO A 220 -24.26 -8.79 7.02
CA PRO A 220 -25.35 -9.60 7.55
C PRO A 220 -25.38 -11.03 6.97
N TYR A 221 -24.22 -11.61 6.68
CA TYR A 221 -24.08 -12.95 6.11
C TYR A 221 -23.36 -13.87 7.09
N SER A 222 -23.84 -15.11 7.21
CA SER A 222 -23.18 -16.15 7.99
C SER A 222 -23.10 -17.42 7.16
N ALA A 223 -21.92 -18.02 7.12
CA ALA A 223 -21.70 -19.28 6.42
C ALA A 223 -20.57 -20.07 7.08
N PRO A 224 -20.61 -21.42 7.01
CA PRO A 224 -19.60 -22.28 7.63
C PRO A 224 -18.26 -22.30 6.89
N THR A 225 -18.21 -21.79 5.65
CA THR A 225 -16.99 -21.75 4.84
C THR A 225 -16.82 -20.36 4.22
N TRP A 226 -15.58 -19.96 3.96
CA TRP A 226 -15.29 -18.67 3.36
C TRP A 226 -15.86 -18.55 1.94
N GLN A 227 -15.93 -19.65 1.19
CA GLN A 227 -16.49 -19.67 -0.17
C GLN A 227 -17.98 -19.36 -0.15
N GLN A 228 -18.73 -19.99 0.77
CA GLN A 228 -20.16 -19.75 0.90
C GLN A 228 -20.44 -18.35 1.43
N PHE A 229 -19.63 -17.86 2.38
CA PHE A 229 -19.71 -16.48 2.85
C PHE A 229 -19.46 -15.50 1.69
N TYR A 230 -18.37 -15.69 0.95
CA TYR A 230 -18.01 -14.85 -0.19
C TYR A 230 -19.12 -14.86 -1.24
N GLU A 231 -19.67 -16.01 -1.60
CA GLU A 231 -20.74 -16.09 -2.59
C GLU A 231 -22.01 -15.33 -2.18
N ALA A 232 -22.35 -15.32 -0.88
CA ALA A 232 -23.46 -14.55 -0.35
C ALA A 232 -23.17 -13.04 -0.25
N ALA A 233 -21.94 -12.67 0.08
CA ALA A 233 -21.53 -11.30 0.38
C ALA A 233 -20.86 -10.55 -0.78
N LYS A 234 -20.54 -11.22 -1.89
CA LYS A 234 -19.69 -10.69 -2.97
C LYS A 234 -20.19 -9.37 -3.56
N ASP A 235 -21.50 -9.18 -3.66
CA ASP A 235 -22.08 -7.97 -4.24
C ASP A 235 -21.88 -6.76 -3.32
N ASP A 236 -22.02 -6.94 -2.00
CA ASP A 236 -21.74 -5.89 -1.02
C ASP A 236 -20.24 -5.59 -0.91
N ILE A 237 -19.39 -6.63 -0.95
CA ILE A 237 -17.93 -6.46 -1.00
C ILE A 237 -17.53 -5.67 -2.26
N TYR A 238 -18.09 -6.04 -3.41
CA TYR A 238 -17.87 -5.35 -4.68
C TYR A 238 -18.31 -3.89 -4.57
N ALA A 239 -19.52 -3.62 -4.10
CA ALA A 239 -20.04 -2.27 -3.95
C ALA A 239 -19.12 -1.40 -3.07
N ASN A 240 -18.68 -1.90 -1.92
CA ASN A 240 -17.82 -1.15 -0.99
C ASN A 240 -16.44 -0.83 -1.57
N LEU A 241 -15.83 -1.79 -2.29
CA LEU A 241 -14.57 -1.56 -3.00
C LEU A 241 -14.75 -0.49 -4.09
N PHE A 242 -15.70 -0.69 -4.99
CA PHE A 242 -15.84 0.16 -6.18
C PHE A 242 -16.37 1.56 -5.88
N VAL A 243 -17.20 1.74 -4.84
CA VAL A 243 -17.53 3.09 -4.33
C VAL A 243 -16.27 3.84 -3.92
N SER A 244 -15.32 3.18 -3.26
CA SER A 244 -14.05 3.83 -2.90
C SER A 244 -13.24 4.23 -4.13
N LEU A 245 -13.21 3.39 -5.17
CA LEU A 245 -12.53 3.69 -6.43
C LEU A 245 -13.18 4.88 -7.16
N ASP A 246 -14.51 4.87 -7.26
CA ASP A 246 -15.27 5.91 -7.97
C ASP A 246 -15.09 7.28 -7.30
N GLU A 247 -15.07 7.33 -5.97
CA GLU A 247 -14.79 8.56 -5.23
C GLU A 247 -13.35 9.03 -5.45
N ILE A 248 -12.36 8.14 -5.41
CA ILE A 248 -10.97 8.49 -5.77
C ILE A 248 -10.93 9.11 -7.18
N HIS A 249 -11.56 8.48 -8.16
CA HIS A 249 -11.61 8.98 -9.55
C HIS A 249 -12.33 10.31 -9.69
N ARG A 250 -13.38 10.54 -8.88
CA ARG A 250 -14.09 11.83 -8.83
C ARG A 250 -13.16 12.96 -8.41
N TYR A 251 -12.40 12.76 -7.33
CA TYR A 251 -11.54 13.81 -6.77
C TYR A 251 -10.21 13.97 -7.52
N LEU A 252 -9.69 12.92 -8.15
CA LEU A 252 -8.44 12.99 -8.92
C LEU A 252 -8.43 14.04 -10.03
N LYS A 253 -9.59 14.33 -10.62
CA LYS A 253 -9.73 15.36 -11.66
C LYS A 253 -9.42 16.77 -11.15
N PHE A 254 -9.58 17.00 -9.86
CA PHE A 254 -9.31 18.28 -9.19
C PHE A 254 -7.90 18.34 -8.57
N LEU A 255 -7.12 17.27 -8.70
CA LEU A 255 -5.79 17.18 -8.13
C LEU A 255 -4.79 18.00 -8.95
N ASN A 256 -4.20 19.01 -8.31
CA ASN A 256 -3.14 19.82 -8.87
C ASN A 256 -1.79 19.10 -8.78
N ILE A 257 -1.57 18.14 -9.69
CA ILE A 257 -0.32 17.39 -9.79
C ILE A 257 0.71 18.23 -10.56
N LYS A 258 1.83 18.55 -9.91
CA LYS A 258 2.94 19.34 -10.49
C LYS A 258 3.92 18.48 -11.29
N GLN A 259 4.12 17.22 -10.89
CA GLN A 259 5.00 16.27 -11.59
C GLN A 259 4.48 14.82 -11.50
N HIS A 260 4.94 13.96 -12.42
CA HIS A 260 4.62 12.51 -12.41
C HIS A 260 3.14 12.14 -12.58
N ARG A 261 2.32 13.04 -13.13
CA ARG A 261 0.88 12.86 -13.39
C ARG A 261 0.54 11.50 -14.00
N GLU A 262 1.21 11.11 -15.09
CA GLU A 262 0.92 9.86 -15.80
C GLU A 262 1.12 8.60 -14.92
N LEU A 263 2.11 8.61 -14.02
CA LEU A 263 2.34 7.52 -13.07
C LEU A 263 1.23 7.46 -12.00
N ILE A 264 0.87 8.62 -11.45
CA ILE A 264 -0.21 8.73 -10.45
C ILE A 264 -1.54 8.29 -11.04
N GLU A 265 -1.86 8.76 -12.25
CA GLU A 265 -3.07 8.40 -12.98
C GLU A 265 -3.09 6.90 -13.33
N ASN A 266 -1.97 6.33 -13.76
CA ASN A 266 -1.88 4.88 -14.00
C ASN A 266 -2.20 4.07 -12.72
N ILE A 267 -1.64 4.46 -11.58
CA ILE A 267 -1.87 3.75 -10.31
C ILE A 267 -3.33 3.85 -9.88
N PHE A 268 -3.90 5.06 -9.85
CA PHE A 268 -5.25 5.23 -9.35
C PHE A 268 -6.34 4.75 -10.32
N TYR A 269 -6.21 5.00 -11.64
CA TYR A 269 -7.23 4.60 -12.61
C TYR A 269 -7.13 3.12 -12.99
N LEU A 270 -5.92 2.60 -13.16
CA LEU A 270 -5.71 1.25 -13.70
C LEU A 270 -5.21 0.29 -12.63
N GLY A 271 -4.22 0.70 -11.84
CA GLY A 271 -3.56 -0.14 -10.84
C GLY A 271 -4.49 -0.68 -9.76
N ILE A 272 -5.08 0.23 -8.98
CA ILE A 272 -6.02 -0.09 -7.89
C ILE A 272 -7.19 -0.95 -8.38
N ARG A 273 -7.76 -0.58 -9.54
CA ARG A 273 -8.83 -1.35 -10.17
C ARG A 273 -8.36 -2.76 -10.54
N SER A 274 -7.18 -2.89 -11.14
CA SER A 274 -6.65 -4.19 -11.57
C SER A 274 -6.40 -5.12 -10.38
N VAL A 275 -5.88 -4.60 -9.26
CA VAL A 275 -5.70 -5.36 -8.01
C VAL A 275 -7.05 -5.84 -7.48
N SER A 276 -8.05 -4.96 -7.46
CA SER A 276 -9.41 -5.28 -6.99
C SER A 276 -10.02 -6.42 -7.81
N GLU A 277 -10.01 -6.27 -9.14
CA GLU A 277 -10.55 -7.28 -10.07
C GLU A 277 -9.81 -8.63 -9.97
N LEU A 278 -8.50 -8.59 -9.78
CA LEU A 278 -7.69 -9.80 -9.64
C LEU A 278 -8.02 -10.56 -8.35
N ILE A 279 -8.04 -9.90 -7.20
CA ILE A 279 -8.32 -10.54 -5.91
C ILE A 279 -9.76 -11.08 -5.90
N LEU A 280 -10.73 -10.30 -6.37
CA LEU A 280 -12.12 -10.77 -6.55
C LEU A 280 -12.17 -12.02 -7.44
N CYS A 281 -11.42 -12.03 -8.55
CA CYS A 281 -11.39 -13.20 -9.42
C CYS A 281 -10.78 -14.44 -8.75
N ARG A 282 -9.70 -14.26 -7.97
CA ARG A 282 -9.08 -15.35 -7.19
C ARG A 282 -10.10 -15.95 -6.22
N ARG A 283 -10.82 -15.11 -5.47
CA ARG A 283 -11.86 -15.54 -4.52
C ARG A 283 -13.02 -16.25 -5.20
N ARG A 284 -13.50 -15.74 -6.34
CA ARG A 284 -14.51 -16.41 -7.17
C ARG A 284 -14.05 -17.79 -7.69
N LYS A 285 -12.77 -17.96 -7.99
CA LYS A 285 -12.18 -19.24 -8.42
C LYS A 285 -11.87 -20.19 -7.26
N GLY A 286 -12.21 -19.84 -6.01
CA GLY A 286 -11.91 -20.65 -4.84
C GLY A 286 -10.42 -20.69 -4.46
N ASN A 287 -9.60 -19.78 -5.02
CA ASN A 287 -8.19 -19.70 -4.68
C ASN A 287 -8.04 -19.05 -3.30
N ASP A 288 -7.35 -19.74 -2.41
CA ASP A 288 -7.10 -19.38 -1.01
C ASP A 288 -5.69 -18.85 -0.75
N GLU A 289 -4.81 -18.90 -1.75
CA GLU A 289 -3.46 -18.35 -1.65
C GLU A 289 -3.51 -16.82 -1.58
N PRO A 290 -2.71 -16.22 -0.67
CA PRO A 290 -2.64 -14.77 -0.51
C PRO A 290 -2.11 -14.12 -1.79
N PHE A 291 -2.49 -12.87 -2.02
CA PHE A 291 -2.01 -12.10 -3.14
C PHE A 291 -0.49 -11.89 -3.03
N ALA A 292 0.24 -12.56 -3.92
CA ALA A 292 1.69 -12.47 -4.04
C ALA A 292 2.10 -12.24 -5.49
N GLU A 293 1.65 -11.15 -6.12
CA GLU A 293 2.05 -10.86 -7.50
C GLU A 293 3.38 -10.11 -7.62
N PRO A 294 4.12 -10.35 -8.73
CA PRO A 294 5.38 -9.67 -9.03
C PRO A 294 5.19 -8.15 -9.19
N PHE A 295 6.32 -7.42 -9.28
CA PHE A 295 6.44 -5.96 -9.37
C PHE A 295 5.48 -5.27 -10.39
N LYS A 296 4.88 -6.00 -11.33
CA LYS A 296 3.95 -5.50 -12.36
C LYS A 296 2.68 -6.35 -12.39
N ILE A 297 1.51 -5.70 -12.42
CA ILE A 297 0.24 -6.35 -12.78
C ILE A 297 0.08 -6.24 -14.30
N ARG A 298 -0.08 -7.36 -14.98
CA ARG A 298 -0.17 -7.42 -16.46
C ARG A 298 -1.61 -7.68 -16.92
N THR A 299 -2.36 -8.51 -16.23
CA THR A 299 -3.69 -8.94 -16.70
C THR A 299 -4.75 -8.82 -15.62
N THR A 300 -5.85 -8.15 -15.94
CA THR A 300 -7.09 -8.30 -15.17
C THR A 300 -7.79 -9.58 -15.59
N CYS A 301 -8.57 -10.17 -14.68
CA CYS A 301 -9.27 -11.42 -14.94
C CYS A 301 -10.39 -11.21 -15.98
N ARG A 302 -10.03 -11.17 -17.27
CA ARG A 302 -11.03 -11.12 -18.35
C ARG A 302 -11.83 -12.41 -18.34
N HIS A 303 -13.13 -12.27 -18.56
CA HIS A 303 -14.04 -13.40 -18.68
C HIS A 303 -13.60 -14.26 -19.87
N GLY A 304 -13.06 -15.45 -19.59
CA GLY A 304 -12.74 -16.44 -20.60
C GLY A 304 -11.27 -16.86 -20.61
N THR A 305 -11.09 -18.18 -20.44
CA THR A 305 -9.90 -19.00 -20.70
C THR A 305 -8.71 -18.93 -19.73
N GLU A 306 -8.40 -20.12 -19.22
CA GLU A 306 -7.21 -20.50 -18.46
C GLU A 306 -5.97 -20.39 -19.35
N GLN A 307 -5.07 -19.47 -19.02
CA GLN A 307 -3.63 -19.49 -19.25
C GLN A 307 -3.19 -18.03 -19.26
N ASP A 308 -2.74 -17.54 -18.11
CA ASP A 308 -1.78 -16.42 -18.01
C ASP A 308 -1.42 -16.28 -16.53
N ALA A 309 -0.70 -17.27 -16.03
CA ALA A 309 -0.06 -17.21 -14.72
C ALA A 309 1.45 -17.21 -14.93
N LEU A 310 2.08 -16.10 -14.49
CA LEU A 310 3.44 -16.04 -13.97
C LEU A 310 4.57 -16.35 -14.97
N ILE A 311 5.07 -15.32 -15.65
CA ILE A 311 6.46 -15.35 -16.15
C ILE A 311 7.39 -15.04 -14.97
N PRO A 312 8.36 -15.90 -14.63
CA PRO A 312 9.37 -15.61 -13.61
C PRO A 312 10.15 -14.35 -13.98
N SER A 313 10.60 -13.61 -12.97
CA SER A 313 11.32 -12.35 -13.10
C SER A 313 12.74 -12.44 -13.72
N SER A 314 13.06 -13.52 -14.43
CA SER A 314 14.42 -13.82 -14.91
C SER A 314 14.73 -13.44 -16.35
N ASP A 315 13.77 -13.18 -17.25
CA ASP A 315 14.11 -12.98 -18.67
C ASP A 315 13.72 -11.60 -19.21
N PHE A 316 14.71 -10.72 -19.29
CA PHE A 316 14.81 -9.75 -20.38
C PHE A 316 16.24 -9.80 -20.92
N PRO A 317 16.45 -10.03 -22.23
CA PRO A 317 17.78 -10.02 -22.82
C PRO A 317 18.30 -8.58 -22.83
N GLU A 318 19.45 -8.36 -22.19
CA GLU A 318 20.22 -7.13 -22.35
C GLU A 318 20.64 -7.02 -23.83
N GLY A 319 20.13 -5.99 -24.51
CA GLY A 319 20.47 -5.70 -25.90
C GLY A 319 21.98 -5.53 -26.03
N LYS A 320 22.58 -6.32 -26.92
CA LYS A 320 24.00 -6.25 -27.26
C LYS A 320 24.30 -4.88 -27.88
N GLU A 321 25.32 -4.24 -27.34
CA GLU A 321 25.98 -3.06 -27.89
C GLU A 321 26.54 -3.37 -29.30
N ALA A 322 26.40 -2.39 -30.19
CA ALA A 322 27.06 -2.40 -31.50
C ALA A 322 28.57 -2.18 -31.32
N PRO A 323 29.46 -2.89 -32.05
CA PRO A 323 30.86 -2.56 -32.06
C PRO A 323 31.11 -1.39 -33.01
N SER A 324 31.65 -0.30 -32.46
CA SER A 324 32.45 0.68 -33.20
C SER A 324 33.71 -0.02 -33.70
N GLY A 325 33.83 -0.17 -35.02
CA GLY A 325 35.07 -0.60 -35.67
C GLY A 325 35.87 0.61 -36.14
N GLU A 326 37.15 0.61 -35.76
CA GLU A 326 38.25 1.29 -36.48
C GLU A 326 38.45 0.68 -37.88
#